data_AF-A0A9P4H008-F1
#
_entry.id   AF-A0A9P4H008-F1
#
_cell.length_a   1.000
_cell.length_b   1.000
_cell.length_c   1.000
_cell.angle_alpha   90.00
_cell.angle_beta   90.00
_cell.angle_gamma   90.00
#
_symmetry.space_group_name_H-M   'P 1'
#
loop_
_entity.id
_entity.type
_entity.pdbx_description
1 polymer ?
#
loop_
_entity_poly.entity_id
_entity_poly.type
_entity_poly.pdbx_seq_one_letter_code
_entity_poly.pdbx_strand_id
1 'polypeptide(L)'
;VLAATTTVSAQAVEDGIAPSSPPPSGCELNASGNFTIGTLKFGHSSKSKRESAQTAADAALVCTLRAGVLKDRDSRTGSVVANHQFQFDGPPQAGAIYTGGFSICTNGSLAIGGTTRWWQCSSGGFYNLYDEWIGDQCEEIRIQV
;
A
#
# COMPACT_ATOMS: atom_id res chain seq x y z
N VAL A 1 -44.24 6.76 -23.68
CA VAL A 1 -43.13 5.90 -23.25
C VAL A 1 -42.18 6.77 -22.43
N LEU A 2 -42.22 6.68 -21.10
CA LEU A 2 -41.30 7.44 -20.23
C LEU A 2 -39.94 6.73 -20.26
N ALA A 3 -38.92 7.39 -20.80
CA ALA A 3 -37.54 6.92 -20.72
C ALA A 3 -37.00 7.24 -19.31
N ALA A 4 -36.89 6.22 -18.46
CA ALA A 4 -36.18 6.33 -17.20
C ALA A 4 -34.67 6.33 -17.48
N THR A 5 -34.05 7.50 -17.38
CA THR A 5 -32.59 7.64 -17.41
C THR A 5 -32.03 7.09 -16.10
N THR A 6 -31.45 5.89 -16.13
CA THR A 6 -30.71 5.33 -15.01
C THR A 6 -29.43 6.13 -14.82
N THR A 7 -29.39 7.00 -13.82
CA THR A 7 -28.15 7.60 -13.33
C THR A 7 -27.28 6.48 -12.75
N VAL A 8 -26.22 6.10 -13.45
CA VAL A 8 -25.16 5.26 -12.91
C VAL A 8 -24.43 6.08 -11.86
N SER A 9 -24.77 5.87 -10.60
CA SER A 9 -23.97 6.37 -9.48
C SER A 9 -22.64 5.62 -9.50
N ALA A 10 -21.56 6.29 -9.88
CA ALA A 10 -20.22 5.80 -9.59
C ALA A 10 -20.15 5.64 -8.06
N GLN A 11 -20.18 4.40 -7.59
CA GLN A 11 -20.03 4.11 -6.16
C GLN A 11 -18.60 4.50 -5.80
N ALA A 12 -18.45 5.67 -5.17
CA ALA A 12 -17.19 6.03 -4.55
C ALA A 12 -16.84 4.90 -3.58
N VAL A 13 -15.69 4.27 -3.80
CA VAL A 13 -15.17 3.29 -2.85
C VAL A 13 -14.94 4.03 -1.55
N GLU A 14 -15.58 3.57 -0.48
CA GLU A 14 -15.44 4.16 0.84
C GLU A 14 -13.96 4.12 1.25
N ASP A 15 -13.40 5.26 1.65
CA ASP A 15 -12.06 5.32 2.25
C ASP A 15 -12.13 4.68 3.64
N GLY A 16 -11.09 3.95 4.05
CA GLY A 16 -11.00 3.41 5.41
C GLY A 16 -11.50 1.98 5.62
N ILE A 17 -11.80 1.22 4.56
CA ILE A 17 -12.11 -0.22 4.68
C ILE A 17 -10.85 -0.93 5.19
N ALA A 18 -10.91 -1.45 6.41
CA ALA A 18 -9.77 -2.05 7.10
C ALA A 18 -9.97 -3.55 7.34
N PRO A 19 -8.89 -4.34 7.41
CA PRO A 19 -8.98 -5.72 7.91
C PRO A 19 -9.54 -5.76 9.34
N SER A 20 -10.21 -6.86 9.69
CA SER A 20 -10.80 -7.02 11.03
C SER A 20 -9.75 -7.15 12.15
N SER A 21 -8.53 -7.57 11.81
CA SER A 21 -7.42 -7.72 12.75
C SER A 21 -6.83 -6.35 13.09
N PRO A 22 -6.71 -6.00 14.38
CA PRO A 22 -6.16 -4.70 14.78
C PRO A 22 -4.65 -4.62 14.48
N PRO A 23 -4.09 -3.39 14.37
CA PRO A 23 -2.65 -3.17 14.26
C PRO A 23 -1.82 -3.95 15.28
N PRO A 24 -0.62 -4.45 14.92
CA PRO A 24 0.29 -5.04 15.89
C PRO A 24 0.66 -4.05 16.99
N SER A 25 1.12 -4.58 18.13
CA SER A 25 1.58 -3.74 19.25
C SER A 25 2.74 -2.82 18.81
N GLY A 26 2.62 -1.53 19.15
CA GLY A 26 3.59 -0.51 18.75
C GLY A 26 3.45 -0.02 17.32
N CYS A 27 2.30 -0.26 16.66
CA CYS A 27 1.99 0.32 15.36
C CYS A 27 0.92 1.41 15.47
N GLU A 28 1.19 2.56 14.88
CA GLU A 28 0.36 3.76 14.95
C GLU A 28 -0.39 3.99 13.63
N LEU A 29 -1.66 4.39 13.73
CA LEU A 29 -2.52 4.69 12.57
C LEU A 29 -2.28 6.10 12.00
N ASN A 30 -1.39 6.89 12.60
CA ASN A 30 -1.07 8.25 12.21
C ASN A 30 0.44 8.43 12.17
N ALA A 31 0.96 8.93 11.04
CA ALA A 31 2.34 9.38 10.96
C ALA A 31 2.45 10.83 11.42
N SER A 32 3.53 11.16 12.13
CA SER A 32 3.84 12.53 12.56
C SER A 32 4.16 13.48 11.41
N GLY A 33 4.48 12.95 10.23
CA GLY A 33 4.82 13.70 9.03
C GLY A 33 4.84 12.82 7.79
N ASN A 34 5.34 13.38 6.69
CA ASN A 34 5.52 12.64 5.44
C ASN A 34 6.69 11.65 5.58
N PHE A 35 6.59 10.50 4.94
CA PHE A 35 7.62 9.46 4.92
C PHE A 35 7.73 8.86 3.53
N THR A 36 8.73 8.02 3.29
CA THR A 36 8.92 7.35 1.99
C THR A 36 8.83 5.86 2.17
N ILE A 37 8.15 5.15 1.27
CA ILE A 37 8.10 3.69 1.36
C ILE A 37 9.17 3.02 0.52
N GLY A 38 9.77 1.95 1.06
CA GLY A 38 10.72 1.09 0.36
C GLY A 38 10.60 -0.37 0.80
N THR A 39 11.13 -1.32 0.03
CA THR A 39 11.04 -2.75 0.35
C THR A 39 12.36 -3.29 0.90
N LEU A 40 12.33 -3.98 2.03
CA LEU A 40 13.43 -4.79 2.54
C LEU A 40 13.14 -6.28 2.37
N LYS A 41 14.04 -6.98 1.68
CA LYS A 41 14.05 -8.44 1.59
C LYS A 41 14.68 -9.06 2.82
N PHE A 42 14.08 -10.12 3.36
CA PHE A 42 14.75 -10.95 4.36
C PHE A 42 15.88 -11.75 3.70
N GLY A 43 17.09 -11.69 4.27
CA GLY A 43 18.20 -12.55 3.89
C GLY A 43 19.05 -12.12 2.69
N HIS A 44 18.72 -11.01 2.01
CA HIS A 44 19.52 -10.51 0.88
C HIS A 44 19.75 -9.00 0.97
N SER A 45 21.00 -8.60 1.15
CA SER A 45 21.44 -7.21 0.99
C SER A 45 21.29 -6.81 -0.48
N SER A 46 20.30 -5.98 -0.76
CA SER A 46 20.08 -5.39 -2.07
C SER A 46 21.31 -4.57 -2.46
N LYS A 47 22.12 -5.08 -3.40
CA LYS A 47 23.13 -4.29 -4.11
C LYS A 47 22.39 -3.34 -5.05
N SER A 48 21.95 -2.18 -4.56
CA SER A 48 21.31 -1.18 -5.42
C SER A 48 22.35 -0.55 -6.35
N LYS A 49 21.96 -0.38 -7.60
CA LYS A 49 22.65 0.45 -8.59
C LYS A 49 22.63 1.88 -8.05
N ARG A 50 23.79 2.52 -7.86
CA ARG A 50 23.89 3.87 -7.29
C ARG A 50 23.23 4.88 -8.24
N GLU A 51 21.99 5.24 -8.00
CA GLU A 51 21.38 6.46 -8.55
C GLU A 51 21.88 7.69 -7.78
N SER A 52 21.79 8.86 -8.41
CA SER A 52 22.12 10.11 -7.73
C SER A 52 21.12 10.37 -6.59
N ALA A 53 21.58 11.00 -5.51
CA ALA A 53 20.72 11.30 -4.35
C ALA A 53 19.50 12.16 -4.75
N GLN A 54 19.65 13.04 -5.75
CA GLN A 54 18.56 13.86 -6.27
C GLN A 54 17.54 13.02 -7.04
N THR A 55 17.99 12.15 -7.95
CA THR A 55 17.10 11.25 -8.71
C THR A 55 16.34 10.31 -7.78
N ALA A 56 17.00 9.77 -6.76
CA ALA A 56 16.37 8.92 -5.77
C ALA A 56 15.30 9.66 -4.94
N ALA A 57 15.54 10.93 -4.61
CA ALA A 57 14.58 11.77 -3.90
C ALA A 57 13.36 12.12 -4.78
N ASP A 58 13.57 12.46 -6.05
CA ASP A 58 12.49 12.82 -6.98
C ASP A 58 11.60 11.62 -7.32
N ALA A 59 12.19 10.42 -7.37
CA ALA A 59 11.51 9.14 -7.57
C ALA A 59 10.92 8.54 -6.27
N ALA A 60 11.23 9.10 -5.10
CA ALA A 60 10.76 8.58 -3.84
C ALA A 60 9.23 8.69 -3.73
N LEU A 61 8.58 7.58 -3.37
CA LEU A 61 7.16 7.54 -3.13
C LEU A 61 6.85 8.11 -1.74
N VAL A 62 6.67 9.43 -1.70
CA VAL A 62 6.32 10.16 -0.48
C VAL A 62 4.86 9.89 -0.11
N CYS A 63 4.65 9.45 1.12
CA CYS A 63 3.36 9.03 1.66
C CYS A 63 3.00 9.80 2.93
N THR A 64 1.71 9.81 3.25
CA THR A 64 1.13 10.24 4.51
C THR A 64 0.23 9.15 5.05
N LEU A 65 0.14 9.04 6.37
CA LEU A 65 -0.75 8.09 7.04
C LEU A 65 -1.59 8.85 8.07
N ARG A 66 -2.91 8.81 7.90
CA ARG A 66 -3.87 9.45 8.82
C ARG A 66 -5.07 8.56 9.03
N ALA A 67 -5.41 8.29 10.29
CA ALA A 67 -6.52 7.41 10.68
C ALA A 67 -6.51 6.06 9.94
N GLY A 68 -5.33 5.51 9.67
CA GLY A 68 -5.15 4.26 8.95
C GLY A 68 -5.34 4.34 7.43
N VAL A 69 -5.54 5.53 6.87
CA VAL A 69 -5.60 5.78 5.42
C VAL A 69 -4.24 6.27 4.94
N LEU A 70 -3.64 5.50 4.04
CA LEU A 70 -2.35 5.78 3.42
C LEU A 70 -2.59 6.56 2.12
N LYS A 71 -1.94 7.71 1.93
CA LYS A 71 -2.02 8.50 0.69
C LYS A 71 -0.65 8.90 0.19
N ASP A 72 -0.45 8.91 -1.13
CA ASP A 72 0.79 9.41 -1.72
C ASP A 72 0.77 10.94 -1.96
N ARG A 73 1.85 11.48 -2.52
CA ARG A 73 1.98 12.92 -2.86
C ARG A 73 0.91 13.44 -3.81
N ASP A 74 0.36 12.57 -4.65
CA ASP A 74 -0.67 12.90 -5.64
C ASP A 74 -2.08 12.70 -5.06
N SER A 75 -2.19 12.50 -3.75
CA SER A 75 -3.43 12.23 -3.01
C SER A 75 -4.15 10.96 -3.46
N ARG A 76 -3.44 10.03 -4.09
CA ARG A 76 -3.93 8.68 -4.39
C ARG A 76 -3.97 7.88 -3.11
N THR A 77 -5.05 7.13 -2.91
CA THR A 77 -5.23 6.25 -1.75
C THR A 77 -4.48 4.95 -1.99
N GLY A 78 -3.61 4.59 -1.06
CA GLY A 78 -3.02 3.26 -0.97
C GLY A 78 -4.11 2.25 -0.63
N SER A 79 -4.25 1.21 -1.44
CA SER A 79 -5.30 0.21 -1.30
C SER A 79 -4.78 -1.18 -1.64
N VAL A 80 -5.43 -2.19 -1.07
CA VAL A 80 -5.32 -3.59 -1.48
C VAL A 80 -6.55 -3.92 -2.31
N VAL A 81 -6.33 -4.32 -3.56
CA VAL A 81 -7.40 -4.68 -4.49
C VAL A 81 -7.79 -6.16 -4.43
N ALA A 82 -8.88 -6.56 -5.09
CA ALA A 82 -9.46 -7.90 -5.01
C ALA A 82 -8.50 -9.05 -5.40
N ASN A 83 -7.43 -8.79 -6.15
CA ASN A 83 -6.38 -9.77 -6.44
C ASN A 83 -5.19 -9.66 -5.45
N HIS A 84 -5.41 -9.06 -4.29
CA HIS A 84 -4.43 -8.88 -3.21
C HIS A 84 -3.28 -7.93 -3.51
N GLN A 85 -3.30 -7.24 -4.65
CA GLN A 85 -2.25 -6.29 -5.00
C GLN A 85 -2.37 -4.99 -4.20
N PHE A 86 -1.26 -4.54 -3.63
CA PHE A 86 -1.12 -3.22 -3.04
C PHE A 86 -0.73 -2.18 -4.11
N GLN A 87 -1.52 -1.12 -4.24
CA GLN A 87 -1.33 -0.07 -5.22
C GLN A 87 -1.87 1.29 -4.74
N PHE A 88 -1.48 2.36 -5.41
CA PHE A 88 -1.99 3.71 -5.18
C PHE A 88 -2.84 4.16 -6.36
N ASP A 89 -4.12 4.41 -6.11
CA ASP A 89 -5.08 4.90 -7.11
C ASP A 89 -5.78 6.17 -6.64
N GLY A 90 -6.18 7.02 -7.59
CA GLY A 90 -7.03 8.17 -7.31
C GLY A 90 -8.18 8.22 -8.31
N PRO A 91 -9.44 7.96 -7.90
CA PRO A 91 -9.92 7.33 -6.65
C PRO A 91 -9.59 5.82 -6.55
N PRO A 92 -9.75 5.17 -5.38
CA PRO A 92 -9.58 3.72 -5.26
C PRO A 92 -10.44 2.97 -6.28
N GLN A 93 -9.89 1.89 -6.86
CA GLN A 93 -10.61 1.07 -7.83
C GLN A 93 -11.82 0.38 -7.18
N ALA A 94 -12.94 0.35 -7.90
CA ALA A 94 -14.12 -0.38 -7.48
C ALA A 94 -13.76 -1.86 -7.21
N GLY A 95 -14.08 -2.35 -6.01
CA GLY A 95 -13.67 -3.68 -5.56
C GLY A 95 -12.33 -3.73 -4.81
N ALA A 96 -11.77 -2.58 -4.41
CA ALA A 96 -10.72 -2.58 -3.40
C ALA A 96 -11.23 -3.24 -2.10
N ILE A 97 -10.47 -4.20 -1.59
CA ILE A 97 -10.83 -4.92 -0.36
C ILE A 97 -10.37 -4.17 0.88
N TYR A 98 -9.27 -3.42 0.79
CA TYR A 98 -8.81 -2.52 1.85
C TYR A 98 -8.43 -1.15 1.29
N THR A 99 -9.01 -0.10 1.85
CA THR A 99 -8.67 1.32 1.61
C THR A 99 -8.21 2.02 2.89
N GLY A 100 -8.06 1.24 3.98
CA GLY A 100 -7.56 1.67 5.28
C GLY A 100 -7.03 0.50 6.09
N GLY A 101 -6.78 0.73 7.38
CA GLY A 101 -6.17 -0.26 8.27
C GLY A 101 -4.65 -0.33 8.17
N PHE A 102 -4.02 0.65 7.49
CA PHE A 102 -2.57 0.77 7.46
C PHE A 102 -2.06 1.32 8.79
N SER A 103 -0.89 0.85 9.24
CA SER A 103 -0.22 1.37 10.44
C SER A 103 1.30 1.36 10.28
N ILE A 104 2.00 2.22 11.01
CA ILE A 104 3.47 2.26 11.05
C ILE A 104 3.94 1.78 12.40
N CYS A 105 4.76 0.73 12.38
CA CYS A 105 5.32 0.14 13.58
C CYS A 105 6.60 0.85 14.04
N THR A 106 6.91 0.79 15.34
CA THR A 106 8.13 1.37 15.94
C THR A 106 9.43 0.93 15.28
N ASN A 107 9.43 -0.23 14.61
CA ASN A 107 10.57 -0.74 13.85
C ASN A 107 10.63 -0.24 12.40
N GLY A 108 9.82 0.75 12.02
CA GLY A 108 9.77 1.31 10.67
C GLY A 108 9.00 0.47 9.66
N SER A 109 8.31 -0.61 10.08
CA SER A 109 7.53 -1.43 9.14
C SER A 109 6.13 -0.87 8.91
N LEU A 110 5.70 -0.85 7.65
CA LEU A 110 4.30 -0.65 7.30
C LEU A 110 3.51 -1.95 7.56
N ALA A 111 2.40 -1.83 8.27
CA ALA A 111 1.45 -2.89 8.54
C ALA A 111 0.12 -2.64 7.84
N ILE A 112 -0.62 -3.72 7.59
CA ILE A 112 -2.01 -3.72 7.16
C ILE A 112 -2.77 -4.70 8.06
N GLY A 113 -3.81 -4.21 8.75
CA GLY A 113 -4.46 -4.98 9.80
C GLY A 113 -3.45 -5.45 10.86
N GLY A 114 -3.45 -6.75 11.18
CA GLY A 114 -2.60 -7.34 12.23
C GLY A 114 -1.23 -7.86 11.79
N THR A 115 -0.75 -7.52 10.60
CA THR A 115 0.52 -8.03 10.07
C THR A 115 1.38 -6.94 9.46
N THR A 116 2.69 -7.15 9.52
CA THR A 116 3.72 -6.36 8.82
C THR A 116 4.31 -7.12 7.63
N ARG A 117 3.80 -8.32 7.34
CA ARG A 117 4.27 -9.15 6.23
C ARG A 117 3.65 -8.67 4.92
N TRP A 118 4.49 -8.58 3.92
CA TRP A 118 4.12 -8.26 2.55
C TRP A 118 4.83 -9.25 1.63
N TRP A 119 4.35 -9.35 0.39
CA TRP A 119 4.94 -10.19 -0.62
C TRP A 119 5.27 -9.36 -1.84
N GLN A 120 6.49 -9.52 -2.36
CA GLN A 120 6.84 -9.01 -3.68
C GLN A 120 6.85 -10.16 -4.67
N CYS A 121 6.19 -10.01 -5.81
CA CYS A 121 6.11 -11.07 -6.82
C CYS A 121 6.65 -10.56 -8.15
N SER A 122 7.56 -11.32 -8.75
CA SER A 122 8.13 -10.97 -10.05
C SER A 122 7.06 -10.97 -11.14
N SER A 123 7.02 -9.90 -11.94
CA SER A 123 6.09 -9.69 -13.05
C SER A 123 6.83 -9.06 -14.22
N GLY A 124 7.46 -9.89 -15.07
CA GLY A 124 7.97 -9.44 -16.37
C GLY A 124 9.04 -8.34 -16.32
N GLY A 125 9.85 -8.27 -15.26
CA GLY A 125 10.95 -7.30 -15.11
C GLY A 125 10.79 -6.30 -13.97
N PHE A 126 9.62 -6.25 -13.35
CA PHE A 126 9.35 -5.49 -12.12
C PHE A 126 8.69 -6.38 -11.06
N TYR A 127 8.50 -5.85 -9.85
CA TYR A 127 7.83 -6.55 -8.76
C TYR A 127 6.55 -5.81 -8.39
N ASN A 128 5.46 -6.57 -8.23
CA ASN A 128 4.22 -6.09 -7.62
C ASN A 128 4.19 -6.48 -6.15
N LEU A 129 3.52 -5.68 -5.33
CA LEU A 129 3.40 -5.89 -3.88
C LEU A 129 2.02 -6.44 -3.55
N TYR A 130 1.96 -7.35 -2.58
CA TYR A 130 0.74 -8.04 -2.17
C TYR A 130 0.64 -8.17 -0.66
N ASP A 131 -0.60 -8.18 -0.15
CA ASP A 131 -0.90 -8.39 1.27
C ASP A 131 -0.94 -9.87 1.68
N GLU A 132 -0.83 -10.78 0.71
CA GLU A 132 -0.69 -12.22 0.92
C GLU A 132 0.22 -12.89 -0.12
N TRP A 133 0.53 -14.16 0.13
CA TRP A 133 1.28 -14.99 -0.81
C TRP A 133 0.39 -15.47 -1.94
N ILE A 134 0.71 -15.11 -3.19
CA ILE A 134 -0.09 -15.47 -4.37
C ILE A 134 0.58 -16.50 -5.30
N GLY A 135 1.80 -16.96 -5.01
CA GLY A 135 2.49 -17.96 -5.82
C GLY A 135 4.01 -18.06 -5.61
N ASP A 136 4.62 -19.07 -6.23
CA ASP A 136 6.04 -19.41 -6.04
C ASP A 136 7.02 -18.33 -6.52
N GLN A 137 6.57 -17.40 -7.37
CA GLN A 137 7.34 -16.24 -7.82
C GLN A 137 7.45 -15.12 -6.77
N CYS A 138 6.87 -15.33 -5.59
CA CYS A 138 6.77 -14.34 -4.53
C CYS A 138 7.76 -14.57 -3.39
N GLU A 139 8.30 -13.48 -2.87
CA GLU A 139 9.19 -13.47 -1.71
C GLU A 139 8.57 -12.62 -0.59
N GLU A 140 8.64 -13.09 0.66
CA GLU A 140 8.24 -12.29 1.82
C GLU A 140 9.22 -11.11 2.01
N ILE A 141 8.65 -9.93 2.23
CA ILE A 141 9.36 -8.68 2.48
C ILE A 141 8.73 -7.91 3.63
N ARG A 142 9.40 -6.83 4.04
CA ARG A 142 8.80 -5.73 4.78
C ARG A 142 8.83 -4.47 3.95
N ILE A 143 7.70 -3.76 3.91
CA ILE A 143 7.68 -2.38 3.47
C ILE A 143 8.17 -1.53 4.66
N GLN A 144 9.19 -0.72 4.44
CA GLN A 144 9.76 0.20 5.41
C GLN A 144 9.35 1.64 5.09
N VAL A 145 9.20 2.45 6.14
CA VAL A 145 8.92 3.88 6.10
C VAL A 145 10.11 4.74 6.53
#